data_AF-A0A662M660-F1
#
_entry.id   AF-A0A662M660-F1
#
_cell.length_a   1.000
_cell.length_b   1.000
_cell.length_c   1.000
_cell.angle_alpha   90.00
_cell.angle_beta   90.00
_cell.angle_gamma   90.00
#
_symmetry.space_group_name_H-M   'P 1'
#
loop_
_entity.id
_entity.type
_entity.pdbx_description
1 polymer ?
#
loop_
_entity_poly.entity_id
_entity_poly.type
_entity_poly.pdbx_seq_one_letter_code
_entity_poly.pdbx_strand_id
1 'polypeptide(L)'
;HMVKIKAFPEIISLLDGTSYAKPLRDAMPSYEKEGVSALELAIDRQLIKHVADIALDDTMGLGPGIRFIVEKEFEARNLKVIAKGIGEGLPAEKILKLMVIE
;
A
#
# COMPACT_ATOMS: atom_id res chain seq x y z
N HIS A 1 -24.18 4.23 -8.27
CA HIS A 1 -24.30 5.51 -7.54
C HIS A 1 -22.94 5.80 -6.90
N MET A 2 -22.25 6.88 -7.28
CA MET A 2 -21.06 7.32 -6.54
C MET A 2 -21.52 8.07 -5.29
N VAL A 3 -21.15 7.57 -4.11
CA VAL A 3 -21.42 8.27 -2.84
C VAL A 3 -20.51 9.51 -2.81
N LYS A 4 -21.10 10.70 -2.68
CA LYS A 4 -20.34 11.94 -2.53
C LYS A 4 -19.87 12.07 -1.09
N ILE A 5 -18.66 11.57 -0.82
CA ILE A 5 -18.01 11.68 0.49
C ILE A 5 -17.04 12.84 0.46
N LYS A 6 -17.02 13.67 1.51
CA LYS A 6 -16.23 14.91 1.55
C LYS A 6 -14.95 14.78 2.36
N ALA A 7 -14.81 13.73 3.19
CA ALA A 7 -13.66 13.57 4.06
C ALA A 7 -13.19 12.11 4.18
N PHE A 8 -11.87 11.89 4.20
CA PHE A 8 -11.26 10.55 4.35
C PHE A 8 -11.69 9.80 5.63
N PRO A 9 -11.84 10.42 6.81
CA PRO A 9 -12.35 9.73 7.99
C PRO A 9 -13.74 9.09 7.79
N GLU A 10 -14.61 9.74 7.02
CA GLU A 10 -15.93 9.19 6.68
C GLU A 10 -15.80 7.95 5.79
N ILE A 11 -14.89 7.98 4.79
CA ILE A 11 -14.59 6.83 3.93
C ILE A 11 -14.10 5.65 4.78
N ILE A 12 -13.19 5.92 5.72
CA ILE A 12 -12.62 4.88 6.57
C ILE A 12 -13.69 4.23 7.45
N SER A 13 -14.62 5.03 7.99
CA SER A 13 -15.74 4.53 8.79
C SER A 13 -16.68 3.62 7.97
N LEU A 14 -16.82 3.86 6.67
CA LEU A 14 -17.60 2.99 5.78
C LEU A 14 -16.89 1.67 5.45
N LEU A 15 -15.58 1.60 5.67
CA LEU A 15 -14.79 0.38 5.48
C LEU A 15 -14.72 -0.46 6.76
N ASP A 16 -15.40 -0.05 7.83
CA ASP A 16 -15.46 -0.79 9.09
C ASP A 16 -15.93 -2.23 8.88
N GLY A 17 -15.22 -3.18 9.50
CA GLY A 17 -15.45 -4.62 9.30
C GLY A 17 -14.71 -5.23 8.11
N THR A 18 -14.04 -4.41 7.28
CA THR A 18 -13.12 -4.90 6.25
C THR A 18 -11.66 -4.91 6.74
N SER A 19 -10.79 -5.65 6.04
CA SER A 19 -9.34 -5.65 6.29
C SER A 19 -8.66 -4.31 5.98
N TYR A 20 -9.34 -3.36 5.34
CA TYR A 20 -8.79 -2.08 4.93
C TYR A 20 -8.96 -0.96 5.97
N ALA A 21 -9.96 -1.07 6.86
CA ALA A 21 -10.25 0.00 7.83
C ALA A 21 -9.08 0.25 8.79
N LYS A 22 -8.51 -0.81 9.38
CA LYS A 22 -7.43 -0.65 10.36
C LYS A 22 -6.16 -0.02 9.76
N PRO A 23 -5.58 -0.53 8.64
CA PRO A 23 -4.41 0.08 8.03
C PRO A 23 -4.62 1.55 7.66
N LEU A 24 -5.81 1.90 7.16
CA LEU A 24 -6.13 3.29 6.82
C LEU A 24 -6.25 4.19 8.05
N ARG A 25 -6.87 3.73 9.14
CA ARG A 25 -6.91 4.47 10.42
C ARG A 25 -5.50 4.70 10.96
N ASP A 26 -4.68 3.65 10.97
CA ASP A 26 -3.30 3.71 11.47
C ASP A 26 -2.43 4.67 10.64
N ALA A 27 -2.77 4.89 9.36
CA ALA A 27 -2.08 5.80 8.46
C ALA A 27 -2.57 7.26 8.51
N MET A 28 -3.68 7.56 9.20
CA MET A 28 -4.22 8.93 9.30
C MET A 28 -3.22 9.96 9.84
N PRO A 29 -2.40 9.68 10.88
CA PRO A 29 -1.38 10.62 11.35
C PRO A 29 -0.31 10.92 10.30
N SER A 30 0.02 9.95 9.44
CA SER A 30 0.95 10.13 8.33
C SER A 30 0.32 10.89 7.18
N TYR A 31 -0.97 10.65 6.91
CA TYR A 31 -1.75 11.38 5.90
C TYR A 31 -1.77 12.89 6.16
N GLU A 32 -1.89 13.32 7.42
CA GLU A 32 -1.86 14.76 7.76
C GLU A 32 -0.54 15.45 7.39
N LYS A 33 0.57 14.70 7.31
CA LYS A 33 1.92 15.22 7.01
C LYS A 33 2.33 15.01 5.56
N GLU A 34 1.99 13.85 5.00
CA GLU A 34 2.51 13.35 3.73
C GLU A 34 1.44 13.31 2.64
N GLY A 35 0.16 13.50 3.01
CA GLY A 35 -0.97 13.49 2.10
C GLY A 35 -1.42 12.08 1.72
N VAL A 36 -2.12 11.99 0.59
CA VAL A 36 -2.79 10.76 0.13
C VAL A 36 -1.83 9.57 -0.05
N SER A 37 -0.57 9.83 -0.37
CA SER A 37 0.44 8.78 -0.53
C SER A 37 0.63 7.92 0.72
N ALA A 38 0.42 8.46 1.92
CA ALA A 38 0.47 7.68 3.15
C ALA A 38 -0.66 6.64 3.23
N LEU A 39 -1.85 6.98 2.73
CA LEU A 39 -2.99 6.07 2.69
C LEU A 39 -2.80 5.01 1.60
N GLU A 40 -2.30 5.41 0.43
CA GLU A 40 -1.96 4.47 -0.67
C GLU A 40 -0.94 3.43 -0.19
N LEU A 41 0.13 3.89 0.46
CA LEU A 41 1.18 3.02 1.00
C LEU A 41 0.64 2.05 2.06
N ALA A 42 -0.32 2.48 2.87
CA ALA A 42 -0.96 1.61 3.87
C ALA A 42 -1.80 0.51 3.22
N ILE A 43 -2.53 0.83 2.15
CA ILE A 43 -3.29 -0.17 1.37
C ILE A 43 -2.34 -1.15 0.68
N ASP A 44 -1.29 -0.62 0.04
CA ASP A 44 -0.29 -1.44 -0.65
C ASP A 44 0.40 -2.43 0.29
N ARG A 45 0.79 -1.99 1.48
CA ARG A 45 1.35 -2.87 2.52
C ARG A 45 0.34 -3.92 3.00
N GLN A 46 -0.92 -3.53 3.16
CA GLN A 46 -1.97 -4.47 3.53
C GLN A 46 -2.19 -5.53 2.44
N LEU A 47 -2.05 -5.16 1.16
CA LEU A 47 -2.13 -6.11 0.05
C LEU A 47 -0.98 -7.12 0.08
N ILE A 48 0.27 -6.67 0.26
CA ILE A 48 1.43 -7.56 0.38
C ILE A 48 1.22 -8.55 1.53
N LYS A 49 0.81 -8.04 2.70
CA LYS A 49 0.53 -8.89 3.86
C LYS A 49 -0.55 -9.92 3.57
N HIS A 50 -1.66 -9.51 2.95
CA HIS A 50 -2.76 -10.42 2.64
C HIS A 50 -2.33 -11.51 1.65
N VAL A 51 -1.50 -11.16 0.68
CA VAL A 51 -0.97 -12.12 -0.30
C VAL A 51 0.07 -13.05 0.33
N ALA A 52 0.85 -12.57 1.30
CA ALA A 52 1.72 -13.43 2.11
C ALA A 52 0.91 -14.42 2.95
N ASP A 53 -0.19 -14.00 3.58
CA ASP A 53 -1.10 -14.87 4.31
C ASP A 53 -1.67 -15.96 3.39
N ILE A 54 -2.14 -15.61 2.17
CA ILE A 54 -2.62 -16.57 1.17
C ILE A 54 -1.54 -17.60 0.80
N ALA A 55 -0.29 -17.16 0.63
CA ALA A 55 0.81 -18.07 0.30
C ALA A 55 1.17 -19.03 1.44
N LEU A 56 0.91 -18.63 2.69
CA LEU A 56 1.10 -19.47 3.87
C LEU A 56 -0.07 -20.44 4.08
N ASP A 57 -1.29 -20.04 3.74
CA ASP A 57 -2.48 -20.88 3.84
C ASP A 57 -2.54 -21.94 2.71
N ASP A 58 -2.13 -21.57 1.49
CA ASP A 58 -2.11 -22.45 0.30
C ASP A 58 -0.68 -22.63 -0.26
N THR A 59 0.20 -23.22 0.55
CA THR A 59 1.62 -23.40 0.20
C THR A 59 1.90 -24.31 -0.99
N MET A 60 1.00 -25.25 -1.30
CA MET A 60 1.18 -26.24 -2.37
C MET A 60 0.33 -25.94 -3.61
N GLY A 61 -0.59 -24.98 -3.53
CA GLY A 61 -1.42 -24.53 -4.64
C GLY A 61 -0.88 -23.29 -5.32
N LEU A 62 -1.75 -22.32 -5.58
CA LEU A 62 -1.41 -21.11 -6.33
C LEU A 62 -0.87 -20.00 -5.42
N GLY A 63 -0.96 -20.15 -4.10
CA GLY A 63 -0.53 -19.14 -3.12
C GLY A 63 0.87 -18.56 -3.38
N PRO A 64 1.92 -19.38 -3.47
CA PRO A 64 3.27 -18.89 -3.81
C PRO A 64 3.36 -18.19 -5.17
N GLY A 65 2.62 -18.67 -6.17
CA GLY A 65 2.60 -18.07 -7.50
C GLY A 65 1.94 -16.68 -7.51
N ILE A 66 0.82 -16.53 -6.80
CA ILE A 66 0.14 -15.24 -6.62
C ILE A 66 1.06 -14.28 -5.88
N ARG A 67 1.70 -14.73 -4.80
CA ARG A 67 2.67 -13.93 -4.04
C ARG A 67 3.82 -13.45 -4.90
N PHE A 68 4.42 -14.34 -5.66
CA PHE A 68 5.50 -13.98 -6.58
C PHE A 68 5.10 -12.88 -7.56
N ILE A 69 3.91 -12.99 -8.19
CA ILE A 69 3.44 -11.98 -9.16
C ILE A 69 3.26 -10.62 -8.50
N VAL A 70 2.63 -10.59 -7.32
CA VAL A 70 2.38 -9.33 -6.59
C VAL A 70 3.70 -8.68 -6.16
N GLU A 71 4.63 -9.46 -5.61
CA GLU A 71 5.96 -8.97 -5.25
C GLU A 71 6.71 -8.39 -6.46
N LYS A 72 6.62 -9.05 -7.62
CA LYS A 72 7.24 -8.54 -8.86
C LYS A 72 6.64 -7.23 -9.35
N GLU A 73 5.33 -7.03 -9.20
CA GLU A 73 4.70 -5.75 -9.50
C GLU A 73 5.20 -4.63 -8.57
N PHE A 74 5.35 -4.92 -7.27
CA PHE A 74 5.90 -3.96 -6.32
C PHE A 74 7.39 -3.66 -6.54
N GLU A 75 8.20 -4.66 -6.90
CA GLU A 75 9.60 -4.46 -7.30
C GLU A 75 9.70 -3.51 -8.51
N ALA A 76 8.91 -3.73 -9.55
CA ALA A 76 8.90 -2.89 -10.75
C ALA A 76 8.46 -1.45 -10.43
N ARG A 77 7.41 -1.28 -9.61
CA ARG A 77 6.95 0.03 -9.14
C ARG A 77 8.01 0.73 -8.29
N ASN A 78 8.70 0.01 -7.41
CA ASN A 78 9.79 0.57 -6.59
C ASN A 78 10.96 1.06 -7.47
N LEU A 79 11.35 0.30 -8.49
CA LEU A 79 12.36 0.74 -9.46
C LEU A 79 11.94 2.04 -10.18
N LYS A 80 10.65 2.15 -10.55
CA LYS A 80 10.11 3.37 -11.14
C LYS A 80 10.14 4.55 -10.16
N VAL A 81 9.79 4.33 -8.88
CA VAL A 81 9.89 5.35 -7.83
C VAL A 81 11.33 5.82 -7.66
N ILE A 82 12.31 4.90 -7.64
CA ILE A 82 13.74 5.23 -7.57
C ILE A 82 14.17 6.05 -8.79
N ALA A 83 13.89 5.57 -10.00
CA ALA A 83 14.29 6.24 -11.23
C ALA A 83 13.73 7.67 -11.32
N LYS A 84 12.45 7.83 -10.99
CA LYS A 84 11.79 9.14 -10.97
C LYS A 84 12.35 10.04 -9.87
N GLY A 85 12.54 9.51 -8.66
CA GLY A 85 13.07 10.25 -7.53
C GLY A 85 14.49 10.76 -7.77
N ILE A 86 15.34 9.96 -8.39
CA ILE A 86 16.69 10.38 -8.84
C ILE A 86 16.57 11.48 -9.90
N GLY A 87 15.71 11.32 -10.90
CA GLY A 87 15.49 12.31 -11.95
C GLY A 87 14.97 13.66 -11.43
N GLU A 88 14.23 13.65 -10.32
CA GLU A 88 13.73 14.86 -9.63
C GLU A 88 14.69 15.40 -8.56
N GLY A 89 15.84 14.77 -8.34
CA GLY A 89 16.82 15.18 -7.32
C GLY A 89 16.33 15.02 -5.88
N LEU A 90 15.43 14.07 -5.61
CA LEU A 90 14.91 13.82 -4.26
C LEU A 90 15.99 13.15 -3.39
N PRO A 91 16.06 13.51 -2.08
CA PRO A 91 16.90 12.79 -1.12
C PRO A 91 16.53 11.30 -1.05
N ALA A 92 17.52 10.44 -0.85
CA ALA A 92 17.32 8.99 -0.79
C ALA A 92 16.29 8.59 0.26
N GLU A 93 16.26 9.27 1.42
CA GLU A 93 15.31 9.02 2.49
C GLU A 93 13.87 9.28 2.04
N LYS A 94 13.65 10.28 1.19
CA LYS A 94 12.33 10.59 0.65
C LYS A 94 11.90 9.57 -0.40
N ILE A 95 12.82 9.09 -1.23
CA ILE A 95 12.56 8.02 -2.21
C ILE A 95 12.16 6.73 -1.47
N LEU A 96 12.93 6.34 -0.46
CA LEU A 96 12.66 5.15 0.36
C LEU A 96 11.28 5.18 1.03
N LYS A 97 10.84 6.34 1.53
CA LYS A 97 9.50 6.49 2.13
C LYS A 97 8.35 6.28 1.16
N LEU A 98 8.57 6.48 -0.14
CA LEU A 98 7.56 6.30 -1.19
C LEU A 98 7.55 4.88 -1.75
N MET A 99 8.54 4.06 -1.39
CA MET A 99 8.61 2.67 -1.81
C MET A 99 7.72 1.79 -0.94
N VAL A 100 7.15 0.77 -1.58
CA VAL A 100 6.41 -0.27 -0.88
C VAL A 100 7.39 -1.39 -0.57
N ILE A 101 7.72 -1.52 0.70
CA ILE A 101 8.61 -2.57 1.22
C ILE A 101 7.83 -3.40 2.24
N GLU A 102 8.15 -4.71 2.27
CA GLU A 102 7.62 -5.68 3.24
C GLU A 102 8.13 -5.36 4.66
#